data_AF-K0JWQ4-F1
#
_entry.id   AF-K0JWQ4-F1
#
_cell.length_a   1.000
_cell.length_b   1.000
_cell.length_c   1.000
_cell.angle_alpha   90.00
_cell.angle_beta   90.00
_cell.angle_gamma   90.00
#
_symmetry.space_group_name_H-M   'P 1'
#
loop_
_entity.id
_entity.type
_entity.pdbx_description
1 polymer ?
#
loop_
_entity_poly.entity_id
_entity_poly.type
_entity_poly.pdbx_seq_one_letter_code
_entity_poly.pdbx_strand_id
1 'polypeptide(L)'
;MRGHDRHRLRRAACSTRRTSTTSRRRQNTRRTFRSWPPRPVPSASMDDGRLPLDHPDWKTLSHRGGPEGKVDVPTELRALLANPGDDARFGGFWPYLCSEDTTWPAAYAATPYLVDHAAAVPATRRAGRVAVIGLIVTHSRTQSCPARLRDAHTTALGRALRLATETVTVTSGDDLRWGLSALAALRGAPLLAEVLANPQCPECGVDIPVDATP
;
A
#
# COMPACT_ATOMS: atom_id res chain seq x y z
N MET A 1 -33.01 4.40 -45.84
CA MET A 1 -32.77 3.23 -46.71
C MET A 1 -31.45 2.59 -46.30
N ARG A 2 -31.49 1.29 -45.94
CA ARG A 2 -30.40 0.29 -45.91
C ARG A 2 -29.18 0.66 -45.04
N GLY A 3 -28.91 0.07 -43.88
CA GLY A 3 -29.06 -1.34 -43.49
C GLY A 3 -27.69 -1.99 -43.51
N HIS A 4 -27.13 -2.32 -42.34
CA HIS A 4 -26.31 -3.53 -42.17
C HIS A 4 -26.25 -3.93 -40.69
N ASP A 5 -27.22 -4.77 -40.37
CA ASP A 5 -27.23 -5.74 -39.30
C ASP A 5 -26.34 -6.93 -39.71
N ARG A 6 -25.39 -7.32 -38.84
CA ARG A 6 -24.83 -8.69 -38.76
C ARG A 6 -24.35 -9.00 -37.33
N HIS A 7 -25.28 -9.55 -36.54
CA HIS A 7 -25.14 -10.75 -35.72
C HIS A 7 -23.80 -11.53 -35.76
N ARG A 8 -23.29 -11.93 -34.58
CA ARG A 8 -23.17 -13.33 -34.07
C ARG A 8 -22.36 -13.35 -32.75
N LEU A 9 -23.01 -13.65 -31.63
CA LEU A 9 -23.11 -15.00 -31.04
C LEU A 9 -21.76 -15.67 -30.73
N ARG A 10 -21.28 -15.51 -29.49
CA ARG A 10 -20.64 -16.61 -28.75
C ARG A 10 -21.09 -16.62 -27.30
N ARG A 11 -22.24 -17.28 -27.09
CA ARG A 11 -22.54 -17.97 -25.83
C ARG A 11 -21.61 -19.19 -25.75
N ALA A 12 -20.77 -19.26 -24.73
CA ALA A 12 -20.18 -20.51 -24.25
C ALA A 12 -20.68 -20.67 -22.81
N ALA A 13 -21.78 -21.39 -22.63
CA ALA A 13 -21.74 -22.80 -22.25
C ALA A 13 -21.15 -22.98 -20.84
N CYS A 14 -22.05 -22.82 -19.87
CA CYS A 14 -21.96 -23.38 -18.53
C CYS A 14 -21.61 -24.87 -18.62
N SER A 15 -20.34 -25.20 -18.35
CA SER A 15 -19.87 -26.57 -18.14
C SER A 15 -19.79 -26.81 -16.64
N THR A 16 -20.90 -27.29 -16.07
CA THR A 16 -20.99 -27.88 -14.74
C THR A 16 -20.14 -29.15 -14.67
N ARG A 17 -18.86 -28.99 -14.37
CA ARG A 17 -17.98 -30.13 -14.05
C ARG A 17 -18.20 -30.51 -12.59
N ARG A 18 -19.03 -31.53 -12.36
CA ARG A 18 -19.10 -32.28 -11.10
C ARG A 18 -17.71 -32.83 -10.79
N THR A 19 -16.98 -32.21 -9.86
CA THR A 19 -15.80 -32.82 -9.25
C THR A 19 -16.22 -33.63 -8.04
N SER A 20 -15.90 -34.91 -8.12
CA SER A 20 -16.10 -35.95 -7.13
C SER A 20 -15.59 -35.55 -5.75
N THR A 21 -16.48 -35.66 -4.77
CA THR A 21 -16.24 -35.49 -3.34
C THR A 21 -15.25 -36.55 -2.86
N THR A 22 -13.95 -36.24 -2.84
CA THR A 22 -12.97 -37.08 -2.16
C THR A 22 -12.93 -36.65 -0.69
N SER A 23 -13.59 -37.45 0.13
CA SER A 23 -13.53 -37.44 1.59
C SER A 23 -12.08 -37.46 2.07
N ARG A 24 -11.51 -36.28 2.35
CA ARG A 24 -10.22 -36.15 3.04
C ARG A 24 -10.47 -36.05 4.53
N ARG A 25 -10.33 -37.22 5.15
CA ARG A 25 -10.23 -37.49 6.58
C ARG A 25 -9.58 -36.31 7.33
N ARG A 26 -10.36 -35.70 8.24
CA ARG A 26 -9.89 -34.71 9.22
C ARG A 26 -8.73 -35.29 10.02
N GLN A 27 -7.51 -34.83 9.76
CA GLN A 27 -6.43 -34.94 10.74
C GLN A 27 -6.46 -33.66 11.58
N ASN A 28 -7.08 -33.81 12.74
CA ASN A 28 -7.16 -32.82 13.79
C ASN A 28 -5.79 -32.70 14.47
N THR A 29 -4.82 -32.05 13.82
CA THR A 29 -3.58 -31.67 14.48
C THR A 29 -3.87 -30.44 15.33
N ARG A 30 -4.12 -30.66 16.62
CA ARG A 30 -4.00 -29.64 17.67
C ARG A 30 -2.58 -29.09 17.60
N ARG A 31 -2.39 -28.03 16.81
CA ARG A 31 -1.16 -27.25 16.77
C ARG A 31 -1.19 -26.40 18.04
N THR A 32 -0.60 -26.93 19.10
CA THR A 32 -0.28 -26.17 20.30
C THR A 32 0.45 -24.90 19.86
N PHE A 33 -0.16 -23.74 20.12
CA PHE A 33 0.51 -22.44 20.04
C PHE A 33 1.71 -22.50 20.99
N ARG A 34 2.88 -22.85 20.48
CA ARG A 34 4.14 -22.62 21.19
C ARG A 34 4.29 -21.12 21.30
N SER A 35 4.22 -20.61 22.53
CA SER A 35 4.60 -19.25 22.86
C SER A 35 5.97 -18.96 22.24
N TRP A 36 6.04 -17.93 21.42
CA TRP A 36 7.31 -17.39 20.97
C TRP A 36 8.03 -16.78 22.18
N PRO A 37 9.34 -17.02 22.36
CA PRO A 37 10.09 -16.25 23.35
C PRO A 37 10.03 -14.76 22.99
N PRO A 38 9.93 -13.85 23.97
CA PRO A 38 10.06 -12.43 23.69
C PRO A 38 11.42 -12.21 23.03
N ARG A 39 11.42 -11.61 21.83
CA ARG A 39 12.66 -11.19 21.18
C ARG A 39 13.35 -10.17 22.10
N PRO A 40 14.68 -10.27 22.31
CA PRO A 40 15.40 -9.23 23.01
C PRO A 40 15.16 -7.89 22.31
N VAL A 41 14.77 -6.90 23.10
CA VAL A 41 14.57 -5.52 22.63
C VAL A 41 15.96 -4.97 22.30
N PRO A 42 16.28 -4.60 21.05
CA PRO A 42 17.54 -3.94 20.77
C PRO A 42 17.56 -2.62 21.53
N SER A 43 18.62 -2.40 22.29
CA SER A 43 18.99 -1.11 22.86
C SER A 43 18.91 -0.03 21.78
N ALA A 44 18.44 1.17 22.15
CA ALA A 44 18.22 2.32 21.29
C ALA A 44 19.53 2.82 20.64
N SER A 45 19.96 2.12 19.60
CA SER A 45 20.81 2.67 18.54
C SER A 45 19.86 3.33 17.55
N MET A 46 20.07 4.63 17.27
CA MET A 46 19.28 5.42 16.31
C MET A 46 19.49 5.01 14.84
N ASP A 47 20.12 3.87 14.56
CA ASP A 47 20.15 3.29 13.22
C ASP A 47 19.12 2.16 13.13
N ASP A 48 17.85 2.52 12.91
CA ASP A 48 16.84 1.56 12.46
C ASP A 48 17.01 1.19 10.96
N GLY A 49 18.20 1.48 10.41
CA GLY A 49 18.63 1.21 9.05
C GLY A 49 18.11 2.19 8.00
N ARG A 50 17.29 3.18 8.38
CA ARG A 50 16.77 4.17 7.44
C ARG A 50 17.88 5.08 6.93
N LEU A 51 17.75 5.57 5.70
CA LEU A 51 18.70 6.50 5.11
C LEU A 51 18.56 7.90 5.77
N PRO A 52 19.57 8.42 6.49
CA PRO A 52 19.49 9.73 7.15
C PRO A 52 19.10 10.85 6.16
N LEU A 53 18.29 11.81 6.59
CA LEU A 53 17.73 12.85 5.70
C LEU A 53 18.81 13.81 5.15
N ASP A 54 19.96 13.91 5.77
CA ASP A 54 21.13 14.67 5.33
C ASP A 54 22.12 13.85 4.48
N HIS A 55 21.88 12.54 4.31
CA HIS A 55 22.76 11.67 3.56
C HIS A 55 22.77 12.04 2.06
N PRO A 56 23.94 12.17 1.40
CA PRO A 56 24.02 12.60 0.00
C PRO A 56 23.34 11.65 -0.98
N ASP A 57 23.22 10.36 -0.64
CA ASP A 57 22.55 9.35 -1.47
C ASP A 57 21.10 9.69 -1.82
N TRP A 58 20.41 10.56 -1.07
CA TRP A 58 19.08 11.02 -1.48
C TRP A 58 19.06 11.62 -2.88
N LYS A 59 20.16 12.28 -3.31
CA LYS A 59 20.32 12.83 -4.66
C LYS A 59 20.44 11.77 -5.75
N THR A 60 20.75 10.53 -5.38
CA THR A 60 20.85 9.38 -6.30
C THR A 60 19.52 8.65 -6.48
N LEU A 61 18.52 8.95 -5.65
CA LEU A 61 17.22 8.30 -5.67
C LEU A 61 16.26 9.09 -6.56
N SER A 62 15.83 8.51 -7.68
CA SER A 62 14.85 9.15 -8.55
C SER A 62 13.48 9.26 -7.86
N HIS A 63 12.70 10.23 -8.33
CA HIS A 63 11.29 10.47 -8.03
C HIS A 63 10.60 10.94 -9.32
N ARG A 64 9.28 11.17 -9.31
CA ARG A 64 8.51 11.55 -10.52
C ARG A 64 9.07 12.74 -11.29
N GLY A 65 9.69 13.69 -10.58
CA GLY A 65 10.30 14.89 -11.17
C GLY A 65 11.66 14.69 -11.83
N GLY A 66 12.20 13.46 -11.80
CA GLY A 66 13.60 13.18 -12.16
C GLY A 66 14.60 13.62 -11.07
N PRO A 67 15.90 13.31 -11.22
CA PRO A 67 16.93 13.61 -10.21
C PRO A 67 17.15 15.12 -9.99
N GLU A 68 16.85 15.93 -11.00
CA GLU A 68 16.92 17.41 -10.96
C GLU A 68 15.53 18.04 -10.73
N GLY A 69 14.53 17.23 -10.36
CA GLY A 69 13.17 17.68 -10.16
C GLY A 69 13.06 18.71 -9.04
N LYS A 70 11.97 19.49 -9.06
CA LYS A 70 11.73 20.61 -8.12
C LYS A 70 11.51 20.21 -6.65
N VAL A 71 11.52 18.92 -6.31
CA VAL A 71 11.17 18.43 -4.98
C VAL A 71 12.39 17.85 -4.30
N ASP A 72 12.81 18.49 -3.22
CA ASP A 72 13.77 17.95 -2.26
C ASP A 72 13.05 17.04 -1.27
N VAL A 73 13.07 15.73 -1.55
CA VAL A 73 12.36 14.71 -0.76
C VAL A 73 12.74 14.77 0.73
N PRO A 74 14.04 14.82 1.11
CA PRO A 74 14.42 15.03 2.51
C PRO A 74 13.82 16.27 3.17
N THR A 75 13.82 17.40 2.48
CA THR A 75 13.27 18.66 3.02
C THR A 75 11.77 18.55 3.23
N GLU A 76 11.03 17.95 2.30
CA GLU A 76 9.60 17.66 2.47
C GLU A 76 9.32 16.71 3.64
N LEU A 77 10.11 15.66 3.80
CA LEU A 77 9.98 14.72 4.93
C LEU A 77 10.23 15.42 6.28
N ARG A 78 11.27 16.27 6.39
CA ARG A 78 11.51 17.07 7.62
C ARG A 78 10.31 17.92 7.97
N ALA A 79 9.75 18.60 6.98
CA ALA A 79 8.62 19.50 7.19
C ALA A 79 7.34 18.75 7.60
N LEU A 80 7.05 17.60 6.97
CA LEU A 80 5.93 16.75 7.37
C LEU A 80 6.08 16.19 8.78
N LEU A 81 7.30 15.81 9.17
CA LEU A 81 7.57 15.35 10.54
C LEU A 81 7.45 16.48 11.57
N ALA A 82 7.83 17.70 11.20
CA ALA A 82 7.67 18.88 12.06
C ALA A 82 6.21 19.32 12.20
N ASN A 83 5.38 19.12 11.17
CA ASN A 83 3.96 19.43 11.17
C ASN A 83 3.11 18.28 10.59
N PRO A 84 2.85 17.21 11.38
CA PRO A 84 2.15 16.02 10.89
C PRO A 84 0.69 16.26 10.45
N GLY A 85 0.10 17.39 10.83
CA GLY A 85 -1.28 17.76 10.48
C GLY A 85 -1.43 18.46 9.12
N ASP A 86 -0.34 18.73 8.40
CA ASP A 86 -0.33 19.45 7.12
C ASP A 86 -0.78 18.54 5.95
N ASP A 87 -2.08 18.32 5.85
CA ASP A 87 -2.67 17.47 4.80
C ASP A 87 -2.43 18.03 3.39
N ALA A 88 -2.38 19.35 3.24
CA ALA A 88 -2.16 20.01 1.94
C ALA A 88 -0.73 19.75 1.44
N ARG A 89 0.27 19.91 2.32
CA ARG A 89 1.66 19.58 1.99
C ARG A 89 1.84 18.10 1.71
N PHE A 90 1.24 17.24 2.54
CA PHE A 90 1.28 15.80 2.30
C PHE A 90 0.70 15.44 0.94
N GLY A 91 -0.48 15.99 0.61
CA GLY A 91 -1.17 15.81 -0.67
C GLY A 91 -0.37 16.27 -1.89
N GLY A 92 0.37 17.38 -1.77
CA GLY A 92 1.26 17.86 -2.82
C GLY A 92 2.56 17.06 -2.98
N PHE A 93 3.03 16.43 -1.90
CA PHE A 93 4.31 15.73 -1.86
C PHE A 93 4.24 14.26 -2.30
N TRP A 94 3.28 13.48 -1.79
CA TRP A 94 3.26 12.03 -2.01
C TRP A 94 3.25 11.60 -3.49
N PRO A 95 2.63 12.34 -4.45
CA PRO A 95 2.64 11.94 -5.86
C PRO A 95 4.03 11.93 -6.48
N TYR A 96 5.02 12.59 -5.87
CA TYR A 96 6.40 12.49 -6.31
C TYR A 96 7.05 11.14 -5.95
N LEU A 97 6.53 10.46 -4.92
CA LEU A 97 7.03 9.17 -4.45
C LEU A 97 6.35 7.98 -5.13
N CYS A 98 5.05 8.08 -5.39
CA CYS A 98 4.29 7.05 -6.09
C CYS A 98 3.12 7.66 -6.84
N SER A 99 2.98 7.39 -8.14
CA SER A 99 1.81 7.74 -8.95
C SER A 99 1.86 6.97 -10.28
N GLU A 100 0.77 6.95 -11.04
CA GLU A 100 0.74 6.35 -12.39
C GLU A 100 1.32 4.92 -12.38
N ASP A 101 0.87 4.12 -11.42
CA ASP A 101 1.32 2.74 -11.18
C ASP A 101 2.83 2.56 -10.99
N THR A 102 3.53 3.63 -10.64
CA THR A 102 4.98 3.67 -10.49
C THR A 102 5.37 4.04 -9.08
N THR A 103 6.19 3.20 -8.45
CA THR A 103 6.90 3.52 -7.20
C THR A 103 8.35 3.82 -7.51
N TRP A 104 8.82 5.03 -7.16
CA TRP A 104 10.19 5.45 -7.42
C TRP A 104 11.14 5.07 -6.27
N PRO A 105 12.48 5.01 -6.50
CA PRO A 105 13.47 4.66 -5.49
C PRO A 105 13.42 5.52 -4.22
N ALA A 106 13.11 6.81 -4.35
CA ALA A 106 12.94 7.71 -3.22
C ALA A 106 11.79 7.29 -2.28
N ALA A 107 10.75 6.60 -2.78
CA ALA A 107 9.64 6.12 -1.97
C ALA A 107 10.07 5.04 -0.98
N TYR A 108 10.98 4.15 -1.39
CA TYR A 108 11.52 3.11 -0.51
C TYR A 108 12.30 3.72 0.66
N ALA A 109 13.14 4.72 0.39
CA ALA A 109 13.86 5.47 1.43
C ALA A 109 12.92 6.32 2.31
N ALA A 110 11.84 6.86 1.73
CA ALA A 110 10.85 7.66 2.45
C ALA A 110 9.92 6.83 3.34
N THR A 111 9.74 5.53 3.05
CA THR A 111 8.74 4.69 3.74
C THR A 111 8.86 4.72 5.27
N PRO A 112 10.05 4.58 5.91
CA PRO A 112 10.17 4.70 7.36
C PRO A 112 9.68 6.04 7.91
N TYR A 113 9.96 7.13 7.21
CA TYR A 113 9.53 8.48 7.59
C TYR A 113 8.03 8.70 7.38
N LEU A 114 7.45 8.15 6.30
CA LEU A 114 6.01 8.18 6.07
C LEU A 114 5.24 7.41 7.16
N VAL A 115 5.81 6.31 7.65
CA VAL A 115 5.25 5.55 8.77
C VAL A 115 5.28 6.35 10.08
N ASP A 116 6.37 7.06 10.35
CA ASP A 116 6.46 7.94 11.52
C ASP A 116 5.46 9.10 11.41
N HIS A 117 5.34 9.71 10.23
CA HIS A 117 4.34 10.74 9.94
C HIS A 117 2.89 10.22 10.14
N ALA A 118 2.59 9.00 9.69
CA ALA A 118 1.30 8.36 9.94
C ALA A 118 1.04 8.08 11.42
N ALA A 119 2.06 7.65 12.17
CA ALA A 119 1.95 7.41 13.60
C ALA A 119 1.72 8.70 14.41
N ALA A 120 2.20 9.84 13.91
CA ALA A 120 2.11 11.14 14.57
C ALA A 120 0.72 11.80 14.46
N VAL A 121 -0.23 11.21 13.72
CA VAL A 121 -1.62 11.69 13.65
C VAL A 121 -2.61 10.73 14.31
N PRO A 122 -3.76 11.23 14.80
CA PRO A 122 -4.85 10.39 15.30
C PRO A 122 -5.32 9.37 14.25
N ALA A 123 -5.74 8.18 14.70
CA ALA A 123 -6.16 7.10 13.81
C ALA A 123 -7.28 7.51 12.85
N THR A 124 -8.19 8.40 13.29
CA THR A 124 -9.29 8.96 12.49
C THR A 124 -8.84 9.87 11.34
N ARG A 125 -7.59 10.35 11.32
CA ARG A 125 -7.01 11.18 10.24
C ARG A 125 -5.88 10.48 9.49
N ARG A 126 -5.68 9.19 9.75
CA ARG A 126 -4.52 8.43 9.27
C ARG A 126 -4.76 7.76 7.91
N ALA A 127 -6.01 7.60 7.48
CA ALA A 127 -6.41 6.87 6.27
C ALA A 127 -5.57 7.23 5.04
N GLY A 128 -5.52 8.51 4.66
CA GLY A 128 -4.73 8.95 3.51
C GLY A 128 -3.23 8.64 3.62
N ARG A 129 -2.66 8.67 4.83
CA ARG A 129 -1.23 8.40 5.06
C ARG A 129 -0.91 6.90 4.92
N VAL A 130 -1.75 6.04 5.50
CA VAL A 130 -1.60 4.58 5.32
C VAL A 130 -1.91 4.15 3.88
N ALA A 131 -2.86 4.83 3.21
CA ALA A 131 -3.17 4.61 1.80
C ALA A 131 -1.94 4.79 0.91
N VAL A 132 -1.20 5.88 1.07
CA VAL A 132 0.04 6.14 0.31
C VAL A 132 1.09 5.05 0.54
N ILE A 133 1.27 4.59 1.78
CA ILE A 133 2.18 3.47 2.07
C ILE A 133 1.71 2.19 1.36
N GLY A 134 0.40 1.95 1.35
CA GLY A 134 -0.22 0.87 0.58
C GLY A 134 0.06 0.97 -0.92
N LEU A 135 -0.10 2.15 -1.52
CA LEU A 135 0.17 2.40 -2.93
C LEU A 135 1.63 2.12 -3.30
N ILE A 136 2.59 2.55 -2.46
CA ILE A 136 4.01 2.22 -2.63
C ILE A 136 4.20 0.70 -2.75
N VAL A 137 3.59 -0.08 -1.85
CA VAL A 137 3.69 -1.55 -1.88
C VAL A 137 3.00 -2.14 -3.11
N THR A 138 1.80 -1.68 -3.44
CA THR A 138 1.01 -2.15 -4.59
C THR A 138 1.79 -1.93 -5.90
N HIS A 139 2.42 -0.77 -6.07
CA HIS A 139 3.09 -0.36 -7.30
C HIS A 139 4.61 -0.58 -7.29
N SER A 140 5.14 -1.32 -6.30
CA SER A 140 6.56 -1.71 -6.21
C SER A 140 7.03 -2.67 -7.32
N ARG A 141 6.15 -3.11 -8.22
CA ARG A 141 6.46 -4.07 -9.30
C ARG A 141 7.29 -3.46 -10.42
N THR A 142 7.17 -2.17 -10.64
CA THR A 142 7.81 -1.48 -11.77
C THR A 142 9.29 -1.20 -11.53
N GLN A 143 9.70 -1.02 -10.28
CA GLN A 143 11.09 -0.77 -9.90
C GLN A 143 11.44 -1.49 -8.61
N SER A 144 12.55 -2.22 -8.59
CA SER A 144 12.99 -2.94 -7.39
C SER A 144 13.52 -1.99 -6.31
N CYS A 145 13.14 -2.25 -5.05
CA CYS A 145 13.74 -1.60 -3.90
C CYS A 145 15.28 -1.79 -3.88
N PRO A 146 16.08 -0.70 -3.86
CA PRO A 146 17.53 -0.78 -3.72
C PRO A 146 17.95 -1.61 -2.51
N ALA A 147 18.94 -2.49 -2.68
CA ALA A 147 19.33 -3.47 -1.64
C ALA A 147 19.59 -2.82 -0.27
N ARG A 148 20.29 -1.69 -0.25
CA ARG A 148 20.61 -0.93 0.98
C ARG A 148 19.39 -0.39 1.74
N LEU A 149 18.25 -0.19 1.06
CA LEU A 149 17.03 0.36 1.66
C LEU A 149 16.05 -0.72 2.12
N ARG A 150 16.29 -1.98 1.73
CA ARG A 150 15.34 -3.08 1.84
C ARG A 150 14.96 -3.38 3.28
N ASP A 151 15.93 -3.41 4.18
CA ASP A 151 15.71 -3.81 5.58
C ASP A 151 14.90 -2.75 6.33
N ALA A 152 15.25 -1.47 6.16
CA ALA A 152 14.51 -0.36 6.74
C ALA A 152 13.09 -0.26 6.18
N HIS A 153 12.94 -0.39 4.86
CA HIS A 153 11.65 -0.42 4.20
C HIS A 153 10.77 -1.56 4.74
N THR A 154 11.31 -2.79 4.79
CA THR A 154 10.58 -3.98 5.29
C THR A 154 10.17 -3.81 6.75
N THR A 155 11.07 -3.29 7.58
CA THR A 155 10.80 -3.01 9.01
C THR A 155 9.68 -1.98 9.16
N ALA A 156 9.71 -0.91 8.35
CA ALA A 156 8.67 0.11 8.32
C ALA A 156 7.31 -0.46 7.88
N LEU A 157 7.26 -1.36 6.90
CA LEU A 157 6.00 -2.01 6.47
C LEU A 157 5.36 -2.84 7.59
N GLY A 158 6.15 -3.50 8.44
CA GLY A 158 5.63 -4.19 9.61
C GLY A 158 4.93 -3.24 10.60
N ARG A 159 5.46 -2.02 10.76
CA ARG A 159 4.84 -0.96 11.57
C ARG A 159 3.60 -0.38 10.88
N ALA A 160 3.67 -0.13 9.58
CA ALA A 160 2.55 0.34 8.76
C ALA A 160 1.34 -0.61 8.84
N LEU A 161 1.57 -1.92 8.84
CA LEU A 161 0.51 -2.91 8.95
C LEU A 161 -0.32 -2.76 10.24
N ARG A 162 0.35 -2.47 11.37
CA ARG A 162 -0.35 -2.20 12.64
C ARG A 162 -1.18 -0.93 12.55
N LEU A 163 -0.58 0.16 12.04
CA LEU A 163 -1.28 1.44 11.88
C LEU A 163 -2.50 1.31 10.95
N ALA A 164 -2.38 0.60 9.84
CA ALA A 164 -3.49 0.34 8.92
C ALA A 164 -4.61 -0.47 9.59
N THR A 165 -4.24 -1.49 10.39
CA THR A 165 -5.22 -2.30 11.14
C THR A 165 -5.99 -1.44 12.15
N GLU A 166 -5.31 -0.54 12.88
CA GLU A 166 -5.99 0.41 13.77
C GLU A 166 -6.90 1.34 13.00
N THR A 167 -6.40 1.95 11.92
CA THR A 167 -7.13 2.92 11.10
C THR A 167 -8.44 2.37 10.56
N VAL A 168 -8.46 1.15 9.99
CA VAL A 168 -9.69 0.58 9.42
C VAL A 168 -10.78 0.32 10.48
N THR A 169 -10.44 0.26 11.77
CA THR A 169 -11.45 0.09 12.84
C THR A 169 -12.19 1.37 13.19
N VAL A 170 -11.67 2.54 12.79
CA VAL A 170 -12.21 3.86 13.16
C VAL A 170 -12.59 4.73 11.96
N THR A 171 -12.42 4.23 10.73
CA THR A 171 -12.74 4.93 9.47
C THR A 171 -14.00 4.38 8.82
N SER A 172 -14.65 5.19 7.99
CA SER A 172 -15.84 4.81 7.20
C SER A 172 -15.72 5.36 5.77
N GLY A 173 -16.66 4.98 4.89
CA GLY A 173 -16.73 5.47 3.51
C GLY A 173 -15.44 5.23 2.72
N ASP A 174 -15.02 6.26 1.96
CA ASP A 174 -13.80 6.22 1.16
C ASP A 174 -12.53 5.97 1.98
N ASP A 175 -12.44 6.54 3.19
CA ASP A 175 -11.29 6.33 4.06
C ASP A 175 -11.15 4.85 4.47
N LEU A 176 -12.28 4.17 4.72
CA LEU A 176 -12.27 2.73 4.99
C LEU A 176 -11.79 1.96 3.76
N ARG A 177 -12.28 2.30 2.57
CA ARG A 177 -11.85 1.66 1.31
C ARG A 177 -10.34 1.80 1.10
N TRP A 178 -9.80 3.00 1.27
CA TRP A 178 -8.36 3.26 1.16
C TRP A 178 -7.55 2.54 2.25
N GLY A 179 -8.07 2.49 3.48
CA GLY A 179 -7.46 1.72 4.57
C GLY A 179 -7.43 0.22 4.29
N LEU A 180 -8.50 -0.35 3.73
CA LEU A 180 -8.58 -1.75 3.33
C LEU A 180 -7.64 -2.07 2.16
N SER A 181 -7.54 -1.17 1.18
CA SER A 181 -6.56 -1.29 0.08
C SER A 181 -5.14 -1.35 0.63
N ALA A 182 -4.76 -0.43 1.53
CA ALA A 182 -3.45 -0.44 2.17
C ALA A 182 -3.20 -1.72 2.97
N LEU A 183 -4.20 -2.17 3.74
CA LEU A 183 -4.11 -3.40 4.52
C LEU A 183 -3.89 -4.62 3.61
N ALA A 184 -4.59 -4.71 2.48
CA ALA A 184 -4.40 -5.78 1.50
C ALA A 184 -2.98 -5.76 0.92
N ALA A 185 -2.47 -4.58 0.54
CA ALA A 185 -1.11 -4.42 0.01
C ALA A 185 -0.06 -4.89 1.03
N LEU A 186 -0.16 -4.40 2.27
CA LEU A 186 0.75 -4.72 3.38
C LEU A 186 0.71 -6.19 3.81
N ARG A 187 -0.38 -6.91 3.50
CA ARG A 187 -0.51 -8.37 3.71
C ARG A 187 0.00 -9.21 2.54
N GLY A 188 0.55 -8.58 1.50
CA GLY A 188 1.06 -9.28 0.33
C GLY A 188 -0.04 -9.65 -0.69
N ALA A 189 -1.18 -8.94 -0.69
CA ALA A 189 -2.26 -9.10 -1.66
C ALA A 189 -2.41 -7.86 -2.57
N PRO A 190 -1.38 -7.49 -3.36
CA PRO A 190 -1.39 -6.26 -4.16
C PRO A 190 -2.50 -6.18 -5.22
N LEU A 191 -2.93 -7.31 -5.80
CA LEU A 191 -4.06 -7.30 -6.76
C LEU A 191 -5.39 -6.93 -6.08
N LEU A 192 -5.60 -7.41 -4.84
CA LEU A 192 -6.77 -7.01 -4.06
C LEU A 192 -6.68 -5.54 -3.68
N ALA A 193 -5.50 -5.07 -3.31
CA ALA A 193 -5.26 -3.66 -3.00
C ALA A 193 -5.60 -2.75 -4.19
N GLU A 194 -5.20 -3.14 -5.40
CA GLU A 194 -5.48 -2.43 -6.65
C GLU A 194 -6.98 -2.33 -6.93
N VAL A 195 -7.70 -3.46 -6.84
CA VAL A 195 -9.17 -3.49 -6.99
C VAL A 195 -9.89 -2.62 -5.96
N LEU A 196 -9.40 -2.59 -4.72
CA LEU A 196 -9.98 -1.74 -3.66
C LEU A 196 -9.68 -0.25 -3.87
N ALA A 197 -8.48 0.08 -4.36
CA ALA A 197 -8.05 1.46 -4.63
C ALA A 197 -8.79 2.06 -5.84
N ASN A 198 -8.99 1.26 -6.89
CA ASN A 198 -9.70 1.65 -8.10
C ASN A 198 -10.77 0.61 -8.44
N PRO A 199 -11.94 0.65 -7.79
CA PRO A 199 -13.01 -0.31 -7.99
C PRO A 199 -13.70 -0.03 -9.32
N GLN A 200 -13.08 -0.41 -10.43
CA GLN A 200 -13.65 -0.28 -11.77
C GLN A 200 -13.91 -1.66 -12.35
N CYS A 201 -15.05 -1.81 -13.02
CA CYS A 201 -15.34 -3.02 -13.75
C CYS A 201 -14.34 -3.15 -14.92
N PRO A 202 -13.57 -4.25 -15.01
CA PRO A 202 -12.58 -4.41 -16.07
C PRO A 202 -13.21 -4.55 -17.46
N GLU A 203 -14.49 -4.90 -17.56
CA GLU A 203 -15.18 -5.08 -18.85
C GLU A 203 -15.75 -3.78 -19.41
N CYS A 204 -16.33 -2.93 -18.55
CA CYS A 204 -17.04 -1.74 -18.99
C CYS A 204 -16.47 -0.41 -18.47
N GLY A 205 -15.47 -0.45 -17.58
CA GLY A 205 -14.85 0.73 -16.99
C GLY A 205 -15.74 1.52 -16.02
N VAL A 206 -16.94 1.02 -15.72
CA VAL A 206 -17.86 1.66 -14.77
C VAL A 206 -17.35 1.45 -13.35
N ASP A 207 -17.36 2.51 -12.55
CA ASP A 207 -17.04 2.45 -11.12
C ASP A 207 -18.04 1.52 -10.41
N ILE A 208 -17.50 0.55 -9.68
CA ILE A 208 -18.26 -0.37 -8.84
C ILE A 208 -18.57 0.40 -7.55
N PRO A 209 -19.85 0.65 -7.24
CA PRO A 209 -20.22 1.32 -6.00
C PRO A 209 -19.78 0.46 -4.82
N VAL A 210 -18.89 1.01 -3.99
CA VAL A 210 -18.40 0.35 -2.75
C VAL A 210 -19.13 0.87 -1.52
N ASP A 211 -20.04 1.82 -1.72
CA ASP A 211 -20.83 2.43 -0.67
C ASP A 211 -21.86 1.41 -0.17
N ALA A 212 -21.64 0.91 1.04
CA ALA A 212 -22.66 0.18 1.78
C ALA A 212 -23.67 1.20 2.33
N THR A 213 -24.45 1.84 1.46
CA THR A 213 -25.66 2.54 1.88
C THR A 213 -26.74 1.46 2.04
N PRO A 214 -27.19 1.16 3.29
CA PRO A 214 -28.28 0.21 3.49
C PRO A 214 -29.60 0.71 2.90
#